data_AF-A0A951PD56-F1
#
_entry.id   AF-A0A951PD56-F1
#
_cell.length_a   1.000
_cell.length_b   1.000
_cell.length_c   1.000
_cell.angle_alpha   90.00
_cell.angle_beta   90.00
_cell.angle_gamma   90.00
#
_symmetry.space_group_name_H-M   'P 1'
#
loop_
_entity.id
_entity.type
_entity.pdbx_description
1 polymer ?
#
loop_
_entity_poly.entity_id
_entity_poly.type
_entity_poly.pdbx_seq_one_letter_code
_entity_poly.pdbx_strand_id
1 'polypeptide(L)'
;MVKKLLYQRKSALLLSVGSAAGFAIGGMVAWSLLQKRPTLVGMPIGADVIPQDAAVVASFTTDRGQWQQLRRFGTPESQAAIDKQLAKLRDRLLIGNGLNYPRDIQPWVGSEVTAVVLLPPAGDTDAKVQPYDPASLAAGEQSTVLVLPIADPAKAQTILTQPQVAAGQDWVDRDYKGVKIREVLDQQAKAYAATVLDNRFVIAANDGKAIERVIDTFKGKPSVAQAPGYSQALSHLSATSPFMQLYVNLPAATALTSSNTSQPIPPQVFSLLKPNQGLATTMSLEAEGLRFQSVSWLAQNRKTRFKVQNAAERMTQLLPSTTLLAVSGGNLKQSWQTFSQPAEANDPGAASSQLFNADSLRRGVNSLSGLDLDQEMIPWMDGEFALALVSEPAAPPAKAPANPEPANLEPAGSEPTAAPSPASETVTRAGLMLLTQTTDRKAAEQTFKQLDELVKTRYSFQVSETQVDGKPATSWVSPFTALNITHGWLDGNVAFITVGTDLASTLLPAPAKPLDDNIFFRQTASADLKPNNGHFFLELDRLINPDVQLPLPQLPTETQTLLGAIRAIGVTSALQDGRTTRYDTRLLLRKGDAPKPLPAPQIEATPAP
;
A
#
# COMPACT_ATOMS: atom_id res chain seq x y z
N MET A 1 67.16 -39.58 52.56
CA MET A 1 67.15 -38.30 51.83
C MET A 1 65.75 -37.69 51.97
N VAL A 2 65.62 -36.62 52.79
CA VAL A 2 64.66 -35.49 52.79
C VAL A 2 63.15 -35.79 52.53
N LYS A 3 62.26 -35.79 53.55
CA LYS A 3 61.28 -34.72 53.98
C LYS A 3 60.24 -34.32 52.90
N LYS A 4 58.95 -34.02 53.14
CA LYS A 4 57.95 -34.08 54.24
C LYS A 4 56.62 -33.61 53.58
N LEU A 5 55.47 -34.10 54.04
CA LEU A 5 54.15 -33.48 53.79
C LEU A 5 54.13 -31.98 54.17
N LEU A 6 53.28 -31.17 53.51
CA LEU A 6 52.27 -30.32 54.15
C LEU A 6 51.42 -29.49 53.16
N TYR A 7 50.11 -29.57 53.38
CA TYR A 7 49.02 -28.60 53.20
C TYR A 7 49.40 -27.13 52.88
N GLN A 8 48.68 -26.50 51.93
CA GLN A 8 48.17 -25.13 52.14
C GLN A 8 46.89 -24.81 51.32
N ARG A 9 46.03 -24.05 51.97
CA ARG A 9 44.67 -23.61 51.62
C ARG A 9 44.72 -22.08 51.47
N LYS A 10 44.07 -21.53 50.44
CA LYS A 10 43.59 -20.13 50.23
C LYS A 10 44.62 -18.98 50.25
N SER A 11 44.64 -18.15 49.20
CA SER A 11 43.89 -16.87 49.13
C SER A 11 44.35 -15.94 48.00
N ALA A 12 43.35 -15.44 47.26
CA ALA A 12 43.14 -14.08 46.75
C ALA A 12 44.33 -13.18 46.31
N LEU A 13 44.28 -12.78 45.04
CA LEU A 13 44.68 -11.46 44.51
C LEU A 13 43.79 -11.20 43.27
N LEU A 14 42.64 -10.56 43.47
CA LEU A 14 42.37 -9.15 43.11
C LEU A 14 42.45 -8.86 41.60
N LEU A 15 41.34 -9.10 40.90
CA LEU A 15 40.84 -8.20 39.86
C LEU A 15 39.38 -7.88 40.19
N SER A 16 39.25 -7.05 41.21
CA SER A 16 38.05 -6.30 41.53
C SER A 16 37.82 -5.22 40.47
N VAL A 17 36.55 -5.03 40.11
CA VAL A 17 35.96 -3.90 39.36
C VAL A 17 36.13 -3.93 37.84
N GLY A 18 34.99 -4.00 37.16
CA GLY A 18 34.84 -3.93 35.71
C GLY A 18 33.43 -4.28 35.21
N SER A 19 32.57 -4.78 36.09
CA SER A 19 31.12 -4.82 35.95
C SER A 19 30.54 -3.40 35.87
N ALA A 20 29.56 -3.17 34.99
CA ALA A 20 28.65 -2.01 34.95
C ALA A 20 29.21 -0.61 34.57
N ALA A 21 30.51 -0.33 34.57
CA ALA A 21 31.01 1.06 34.35
C ALA A 21 31.27 1.48 32.89
N GLY A 22 31.30 0.54 31.93
CA GLY A 22 31.67 0.84 30.53
C GLY A 22 30.59 1.51 29.67
N PHE A 23 29.32 1.48 30.11
CA PHE A 23 28.22 2.20 29.45
C PHE A 23 27.98 3.60 30.07
N ALA A 24 28.94 4.09 30.86
CA ALA A 24 28.70 5.17 31.80
C ALA A 24 29.85 6.20 31.94
N ILE A 25 30.69 6.48 30.93
CA ILE A 25 31.61 7.64 31.00
C ILE A 25 31.79 8.28 29.62
N GLY A 26 31.23 9.49 29.45
CA GLY A 26 31.43 10.34 28.27
C GLY A 26 30.39 11.46 28.10
N GLY A 27 29.83 12.01 29.18
CA GLY A 27 28.69 12.93 29.10
C GLY A 27 28.82 14.13 30.03
N MET A 28 29.09 15.31 29.45
CA MET A 28 28.37 16.55 29.79
C MET A 28 28.67 17.67 28.80
N VAL A 29 29.90 17.78 28.27
CA VAL A 29 30.29 18.92 27.42
C VAL A 29 29.86 18.76 25.95
N ALA A 30 29.75 17.54 25.42
CA ALA A 30 29.29 17.29 24.04
C ALA A 30 27.75 17.39 23.89
N TRP A 31 26.98 17.19 24.96
CA TRP A 31 25.51 17.16 24.96
C TRP A 31 24.88 18.49 24.52
N SER A 32 25.52 19.62 24.88
CA SER A 32 25.04 20.96 24.50
C SER A 32 25.27 21.32 23.03
N LEU A 33 26.23 20.68 22.36
CA LEU A 33 26.59 21.01 20.96
C LEU A 33 25.84 20.15 19.93
N LEU A 34 25.32 18.97 20.33
CA LEU A 34 24.61 18.04 19.45
C LEU A 34 23.09 18.27 19.40
N GLN A 35 22.48 18.94 20.39
CA GLN A 35 21.07 19.37 20.32
C GLN A 35 20.80 20.44 19.24
N LYS A 36 21.86 21.02 18.65
CA LYS A 36 21.75 22.07 17.61
C LYS A 36 21.81 21.55 16.18
N ARG A 37 21.79 20.23 15.94
CA ARG A 37 21.53 19.75 14.57
C ARG A 37 20.03 19.81 14.34
N PRO A 38 19.53 20.66 13.42
CA PRO A 38 18.11 20.70 13.13
C PRO A 38 17.69 19.29 12.73
N THR A 39 16.70 18.73 13.42
CA THR A 39 15.94 17.59 12.92
C THR A 39 15.45 18.00 11.53
N LEU A 40 16.05 17.42 10.49
CA LEU A 40 15.66 17.69 9.11
C LEU A 40 14.20 17.27 8.99
N VAL A 41 13.33 18.27 8.81
CA VAL A 41 11.88 18.08 8.69
C VAL A 41 11.62 17.00 7.63
N GLY A 42 10.89 15.95 8.02
CA GLY A 42 10.49 14.86 7.14
C GLY A 42 11.35 13.59 7.18
N MET A 43 12.53 13.59 7.83
CA MET A 43 13.35 12.38 7.97
C MET A 43 13.02 11.60 9.26
N PRO A 44 13.03 10.25 9.23
CA PRO A 44 12.87 9.45 10.43
C PRO A 44 14.07 9.66 11.37
N ILE A 45 13.81 9.59 12.67
CA ILE A 45 14.82 9.64 13.71
C ILE A 45 15.79 8.46 13.50
N GLY A 46 17.09 8.77 13.46
CA GLY A 46 18.15 7.81 13.19
C GLY A 46 18.52 7.65 11.71
N ALA A 47 17.93 8.41 10.78
CA ALA A 47 18.34 8.40 9.37
C ALA A 47 19.84 8.74 9.14
N ASP A 48 20.51 9.38 10.12
CA ASP A 48 21.94 9.68 10.10
C ASP A 48 22.83 8.46 10.38
N VAL A 49 22.29 7.40 10.98
CA VAL A 49 23.06 6.17 11.33
C VAL A 49 22.68 4.96 10.47
N ILE A 50 21.64 5.06 9.64
CA ILE A 50 21.18 3.99 8.76
C ILE A 50 22.00 3.98 7.46
N PRO A 51 22.60 2.84 7.04
CA PRO A 51 23.35 2.75 5.79
C PRO A 51 22.58 3.25 4.56
N GLN A 52 23.25 3.98 3.67
CA GLN A 52 22.64 4.58 2.46
C GLN A 52 21.96 3.55 1.53
N ASP A 53 22.49 2.34 1.49
CA ASP A 53 22.02 1.24 0.64
C ASP A 53 20.99 0.33 1.32
N ALA A 54 20.41 0.77 2.45
CA ALA A 54 19.26 0.09 3.05
C ALA A 54 18.13 -0.08 2.02
N ALA A 55 17.63 -1.31 1.89
CA ALA A 55 16.59 -1.64 0.93
C ALA A 55 15.23 -1.09 1.37
N VAL A 56 14.94 -1.22 2.67
CA VAL A 56 13.70 -0.76 3.30
C VAL A 56 14.03 -0.09 4.63
N VAL A 57 13.42 1.05 4.90
CA VAL A 57 13.45 1.74 6.19
C VAL A 57 12.01 2.04 6.60
N ALA A 58 11.53 1.43 7.67
CA ALA A 58 10.16 1.58 8.16
C ALA A 58 10.18 2.04 9.62
N SER A 59 9.62 3.22 9.89
CA SER A 59 9.51 3.81 11.22
C SER A 59 8.08 3.73 11.70
N PHE A 60 7.87 3.43 12.98
CA PHE A 60 6.55 3.29 13.60
C PHE A 60 6.49 4.08 14.90
N THR A 61 5.37 4.73 15.15
CA THR A 61 5.12 5.43 16.41
C THR A 61 5.17 4.49 17.63
N THR A 62 5.66 5.00 18.75
CA THR A 62 5.53 4.36 20.07
C THR A 62 4.32 4.87 20.85
N ASP A 63 3.53 5.78 20.28
CA ASP A 63 2.38 6.40 20.92
C ASP A 63 1.23 5.39 21.10
N ARG A 64 0.93 5.06 22.36
CA ARG A 64 -0.15 4.14 22.72
C ARG A 64 -1.52 4.58 22.22
N GLY A 65 -1.79 5.89 22.22
CA GLY A 65 -3.04 6.45 21.75
C GLY A 65 -3.26 6.20 20.26
N GLN A 66 -2.20 6.36 19.44
CA GLN A 66 -2.27 6.04 18.02
C GLN A 66 -2.49 4.54 17.77
N TRP A 67 -1.81 3.65 18.50
CA TRP A 67 -2.07 2.20 18.42
C TRP A 67 -3.51 1.84 18.85
N GLN A 68 -4.06 2.51 19.86
CA GLN A 68 -5.46 2.34 20.26
C GLN A 68 -6.42 2.87 19.20
N GLN A 69 -6.13 4.00 18.57
CA GLN A 69 -6.94 4.57 17.48
C GLN A 69 -6.97 3.62 16.28
N LEU A 70 -5.82 3.08 15.86
CA LEU A 70 -5.75 2.11 14.76
C LEU A 70 -6.66 0.90 15.02
N ARG A 71 -6.64 0.38 16.26
CA ARG A 71 -7.44 -0.80 16.65
C ARG A 71 -8.94 -0.52 16.81
N ARG A 72 -9.38 0.75 16.74
CA ARG A 72 -10.82 1.11 16.69
C ARG A 72 -11.42 0.98 15.28
N PHE A 73 -10.59 0.83 14.25
CA PHE A 73 -11.08 0.64 12.90
C PHE A 73 -11.39 -0.83 12.59
N GLY A 74 -12.31 -1.02 11.65
CA GLY A 74 -12.71 -2.30 11.11
C GLY A 74 -14.02 -2.85 11.68
N THR A 75 -14.31 -4.09 11.32
CA THR A 75 -15.38 -4.93 11.91
C THR A 75 -14.83 -5.75 13.08
N PRO A 76 -15.69 -6.33 13.94
CA PRO A 76 -15.23 -7.21 15.03
C PRO A 76 -14.28 -8.33 14.57
N GLU A 77 -14.53 -8.91 13.40
CA GLU A 77 -13.71 -9.97 12.82
C GLU A 77 -12.33 -9.46 12.40
N SER A 78 -12.28 -8.33 11.69
CA SER A 78 -11.02 -7.71 11.30
C SER A 78 -10.22 -7.19 12.49
N GLN A 79 -10.89 -6.67 13.53
CA GLN A 79 -10.26 -6.22 14.77
C GLN A 79 -9.62 -7.41 15.50
N ALA A 80 -10.34 -8.53 15.61
CA ALA A 80 -9.81 -9.75 16.19
C ALA A 80 -8.62 -10.31 15.39
N ALA A 81 -8.67 -10.24 14.06
CA ALA A 81 -7.56 -10.65 13.19
C ALA A 81 -6.32 -9.78 13.42
N ILE A 82 -6.47 -8.45 13.47
CA ILE A 82 -5.38 -7.51 13.77
C ILE A 82 -4.81 -7.75 15.17
N ASP A 83 -5.66 -7.90 16.18
CA ASP A 83 -5.25 -8.15 17.56
C ASP A 83 -4.44 -9.45 17.70
N LYS A 84 -4.82 -10.48 16.95
CA LYS A 84 -4.07 -11.74 16.89
C LYS A 84 -2.69 -11.54 16.27
N GLN A 85 -2.57 -10.74 15.20
CA GLN A 85 -1.27 -10.44 14.58
C GLN A 85 -0.38 -9.58 15.50
N LEU A 86 -0.95 -8.58 16.17
CA LEU A 86 -0.22 -7.76 17.13
C LEU A 86 0.24 -8.57 18.35
N ALA A 87 -0.58 -9.49 18.85
CA ALA A 87 -0.19 -10.41 19.92
C ALA A 87 0.97 -11.32 19.48
N LYS A 88 0.90 -11.92 18.28
CA LYS A 88 1.99 -12.72 17.73
C LYS A 88 3.29 -11.93 17.61
N LEU A 89 3.22 -10.69 17.10
CA LEU A 89 4.38 -9.81 16.96
C LEU A 89 4.99 -9.48 18.33
N ARG A 90 4.15 -9.11 19.31
CA ARG A 90 4.58 -8.88 20.71
C ARG A 90 5.27 -10.11 21.28
N ASP A 91 4.64 -11.28 21.16
CA ASP A 91 5.12 -12.51 21.77
C ASP A 91 6.47 -12.92 21.17
N ARG A 92 6.60 -12.84 19.85
CA ARG A 92 7.82 -13.23 19.13
C ARG A 92 8.97 -12.23 19.31
N LEU A 93 8.73 -10.94 19.16
CA LEU A 93 9.81 -9.94 19.22
C LEU A 93 10.23 -9.62 20.64
N LEU A 94 9.30 -9.66 21.59
CA LEU A 94 9.56 -9.21 22.96
C LEU A 94 9.58 -10.37 23.95
N ILE A 95 8.45 -11.06 24.10
CA ILE A 95 8.28 -12.02 25.20
C ILE A 95 9.22 -13.23 25.04
N GLY A 96 9.38 -13.75 23.83
CA GLY A 96 10.32 -14.82 23.50
C GLY A 96 11.78 -14.47 23.80
N ASN A 97 12.11 -13.18 23.85
CA ASN A 97 13.45 -12.67 24.20
C ASN A 97 13.53 -12.19 25.67
N GLY A 98 12.54 -12.51 26.51
CA GLY A 98 12.49 -12.07 27.91
C GLY A 98 12.13 -10.59 28.11
N LEU A 99 11.76 -9.88 27.04
CA LEU A 99 11.45 -8.45 27.05
C LEU A 99 9.95 -8.19 27.25
N ASN A 100 9.66 -7.14 28.01
CA ASN A 100 8.32 -6.61 28.23
C ASN A 100 8.30 -5.13 27.87
N TYR A 101 7.47 -4.74 26.89
CA TYR A 101 7.50 -3.35 26.39
C TYR A 101 7.27 -2.28 27.48
N PRO A 102 6.20 -2.32 28.31
CA PRO A 102 6.00 -1.35 29.39
C PRO A 102 7.15 -1.23 30.39
N ARG A 103 7.85 -2.33 30.68
CA ARG A 103 8.90 -2.38 31.70
C ARG A 103 10.28 -2.06 31.13
N ASP A 104 10.61 -2.62 29.98
CA ASP A 104 12.00 -2.72 29.49
C ASP A 104 12.30 -1.77 28.33
N ILE A 105 11.29 -1.22 27.65
CA ILE A 105 11.47 -0.39 26.45
C ILE A 105 10.79 0.97 26.60
N GLN A 106 9.49 0.98 26.90
CA GLN A 106 8.67 2.18 26.99
C GLN A 106 9.24 3.28 27.91
N PRO A 107 9.88 2.97 29.07
CA PRO A 107 10.33 4.03 29.97
C PRO A 107 11.37 4.97 29.38
N TRP A 108 12.12 4.54 28.36
CA TRP A 108 13.23 5.29 27.79
C TRP A 108 13.17 5.51 26.28
N VAL A 109 12.39 4.71 25.54
CA VAL A 109 12.33 4.81 24.07
C VAL A 109 11.68 6.11 23.61
N GLY A 110 12.15 6.64 22.49
CA GLY A 110 11.58 7.82 21.82
C GLY A 110 10.20 7.59 21.24
N SER A 111 9.68 8.61 20.56
CA SER A 111 8.33 8.64 19.97
C SER A 111 8.13 7.72 18.77
N GLU A 112 9.21 7.14 18.23
CA GLU A 112 9.18 6.18 17.14
C GLU A 112 10.33 5.19 17.22
N VAL A 113 10.18 4.04 16.55
CA VAL A 113 11.20 3.01 16.37
C VAL A 113 11.34 2.68 14.90
N THR A 114 12.56 2.41 14.44
CA THR A 114 12.83 2.22 13.01
C THR A 114 13.37 0.82 12.74
N ALA A 115 12.69 0.06 11.87
CA ALA A 115 13.16 -1.19 11.32
C ALA A 115 13.82 -0.95 9.96
N VAL A 116 14.96 -1.59 9.74
CA VAL A 116 15.79 -1.41 8.53
C VAL A 116 16.14 -2.78 7.97
N VAL A 117 15.89 -2.97 6.68
CA VAL A 117 16.31 -4.16 5.95
C VAL A 117 17.57 -3.85 5.16
N LEU A 118 18.66 -4.54 5.48
CA LEU A 118 19.95 -4.40 4.80
C LEU A 118 20.19 -5.62 3.91
N LEU A 119 20.60 -5.40 2.67
CA LEU A 119 21.10 -6.46 1.79
C LEU A 119 22.55 -6.80 2.13
N PRO A 120 23.05 -7.99 1.76
CA PRO A 120 24.47 -8.25 1.86
C PRO A 120 25.31 -7.19 1.12
N PRO A 121 26.52 -6.86 1.60
CA PRO A 121 27.38 -5.88 0.93
C PRO A 121 27.61 -6.24 -0.54
N ALA A 122 27.52 -5.26 -1.43
CA ALA A 122 27.79 -5.46 -2.85
C ALA A 122 29.22 -5.99 -3.06
N GLY A 123 29.35 -7.12 -3.77
CA GLY A 123 30.64 -7.76 -4.07
C GLY A 123 31.01 -8.92 -3.15
N ASP A 124 30.22 -9.23 -2.12
CA ASP A 124 30.34 -10.47 -1.36
C ASP A 124 29.68 -11.62 -2.17
N THR A 125 30.49 -12.36 -2.92
CA THR A 125 30.01 -13.44 -3.82
C THR A 125 29.47 -14.66 -3.07
N ASP A 126 29.80 -14.79 -1.78
CA ASP A 126 29.34 -15.91 -0.94
C ASP A 126 28.01 -15.58 -0.25
N ALA A 127 27.68 -14.29 -0.10
CA ALA A 127 26.48 -13.84 0.57
C ALA A 127 25.26 -13.81 -0.37
N LYS A 128 24.34 -14.75 -0.15
CA LYS A 128 23.04 -14.79 -0.85
C LYS A 128 22.01 -13.92 -0.14
N VAL A 129 21.12 -13.31 -0.92
CA VAL A 129 19.91 -12.69 -0.39
C VAL A 129 19.04 -13.78 0.23
N GLN A 130 18.64 -13.57 1.48
CA GLN A 130 17.89 -14.54 2.26
C GLN A 130 16.39 -14.19 2.25
N PRO A 131 15.52 -15.15 2.59
CA PRO A 131 14.14 -14.88 2.95
C PRO A 131 14.02 -13.76 3.97
N TYR A 132 13.02 -12.90 3.77
CA TYR A 132 12.67 -11.84 4.70
C TYR A 132 11.30 -12.16 5.33
N ASP A 133 11.23 -12.29 6.65
CA ASP A 133 10.00 -12.16 7.42
C ASP A 133 10.00 -10.83 8.18
N PRO A 134 9.11 -9.87 7.86
CA PRO A 134 9.02 -8.59 8.57
C PRO A 134 8.73 -8.75 10.07
N ALA A 135 8.25 -9.91 10.51
CA ALA A 135 7.94 -10.21 11.89
C ALA A 135 9.03 -11.04 12.59
N SER A 136 10.23 -11.17 12.04
CA SER A 136 11.27 -12.03 12.58
C SER A 136 12.60 -11.29 12.76
N LEU A 137 13.30 -11.62 13.87
CA LEU A 137 14.70 -11.29 14.09
C LEU A 137 15.54 -12.57 14.19
N ALA A 138 15.08 -13.65 13.54
CA ALA A 138 15.77 -14.92 13.58
C ALA A 138 17.08 -14.90 12.78
N ALA A 139 18.04 -15.71 13.24
CA ALA A 139 19.24 -16.03 12.50
C ALA A 139 18.90 -16.77 11.20
N GLY A 140 19.50 -16.38 10.08
CA GLY A 140 19.28 -17.03 8.77
C GLY A 140 18.25 -16.34 7.88
N GLU A 141 17.58 -15.31 8.39
CA GLU A 141 16.78 -14.38 7.58
C GLU A 141 17.58 -13.16 7.11
N GLN A 142 16.98 -12.37 6.21
CA GLN A 142 17.57 -11.14 5.72
C GLN A 142 17.92 -10.20 6.89
N SER A 143 19.13 -9.62 6.84
CA SER A 143 19.66 -8.75 7.91
C SER A 143 18.70 -7.61 8.22
N THR A 144 18.15 -7.62 9.43
CA THR A 144 17.20 -6.64 9.94
C THR A 144 17.77 -5.94 11.16
N VAL A 145 17.73 -4.62 11.13
CA VAL A 145 18.22 -3.74 12.21
C VAL A 145 17.03 -2.97 12.78
N LEU A 146 16.89 -2.97 14.10
CA LEU A 146 16.04 -2.06 14.85
C LEU A 146 16.88 -0.91 15.40
N VAL A 147 16.44 0.32 15.15
CA VAL A 147 16.99 1.56 15.69
C VAL A 147 15.95 2.13 16.65
N LEU A 148 16.27 2.13 17.94
CA LEU A 148 15.42 2.62 19.01
C LEU A 148 16.04 3.90 19.59
N PRO A 149 15.46 5.08 19.34
CA PRO A 149 15.92 6.33 19.91
C PRO A 149 15.79 6.33 21.45
N ILE A 150 16.76 6.91 22.13
CA ILE A 150 16.77 7.06 23.59
C ILE A 150 16.27 8.47 23.94
N ALA A 151 15.05 8.55 24.46
CA ALA A 151 14.46 9.79 24.97
C ALA A 151 14.82 10.05 26.44
N ASP A 152 15.00 9.00 27.25
CA ASP A 152 15.43 9.11 28.65
C ASP A 152 16.72 8.29 28.89
N PRO A 153 17.90 8.92 28.74
CA PRO A 153 19.17 8.22 28.90
C PRO A 153 19.42 7.66 30.30
N ALA A 154 18.89 8.28 31.35
CA ALA A 154 19.07 7.81 32.72
C ALA A 154 18.30 6.50 32.96
N LYS A 155 17.06 6.43 32.46
CA LYS A 155 16.28 5.18 32.49
C LYS A 155 16.87 4.12 31.56
N ALA A 156 17.30 4.50 30.36
CA ALA A 156 17.99 3.57 29.45
C ALA A 156 19.22 2.97 30.12
N GLN A 157 20.06 3.77 30.75
CA GLN A 157 21.25 3.29 31.47
C GLN A 157 20.88 2.32 32.61
N THR A 158 19.85 2.66 33.40
CA THR A 158 19.41 1.82 34.52
C THR A 158 18.88 0.46 34.03
N ILE A 159 18.15 0.44 32.93
CA ILE A 159 17.51 -0.78 32.39
C ILE A 159 18.50 -1.61 31.57
N LEU A 160 19.29 -0.99 30.68
CA LEU A 160 20.20 -1.68 29.76
C LEU A 160 21.47 -2.21 30.43
N THR A 161 21.82 -1.72 31.63
CA THR A 161 22.94 -2.27 32.41
C THR A 161 22.60 -3.60 33.09
N GLN A 162 21.31 -3.94 33.23
CA GLN A 162 20.86 -5.24 33.72
C GLN A 162 20.61 -6.16 32.52
N PRO A 163 21.38 -7.25 32.33
CA PRO A 163 21.18 -8.14 31.20
C PRO A 163 19.81 -8.84 31.31
N GLN A 164 18.86 -8.43 30.46
CA GLN A 164 17.62 -9.15 30.21
C GLN A 164 17.89 -10.13 29.05
N VAL A 165 18.68 -11.16 29.32
CA VAL A 165 18.90 -12.27 28.38
C VAL A 165 18.02 -13.42 28.84
N ALA A 166 17.36 -14.11 27.91
CA ALA A 166 16.49 -15.22 28.26
C ALA A 166 17.27 -16.34 28.98
N ALA A 167 16.60 -17.06 29.88
CA ALA A 167 17.23 -18.15 30.63
C ALA A 167 17.74 -19.24 29.66
N GLY A 168 19.04 -19.57 29.75
CA GLY A 168 19.69 -20.58 28.89
C GLY A 168 20.45 -20.04 27.69
N GLN A 169 20.47 -18.71 27.47
CA GLN A 169 21.29 -18.06 26.44
C GLN A 169 22.59 -17.50 27.02
N ASP A 170 23.69 -17.72 26.30
CA ASP A 170 24.98 -17.10 26.59
C ASP A 170 25.13 -15.77 25.84
N TRP A 171 26.00 -14.88 26.31
CA TRP A 171 26.30 -13.63 25.62
C TRP A 171 27.79 -13.28 25.72
N VAL A 172 28.27 -12.56 24.71
CA VAL A 172 29.64 -12.06 24.65
C VAL A 172 29.64 -10.60 24.23
N ASP A 173 30.44 -9.79 24.91
CA ASP A 173 30.72 -8.42 24.48
C ASP A 173 31.98 -8.42 23.62
N ARG A 174 31.92 -7.76 22.46
CA ARG A 174 33.09 -7.48 21.60
C ARG A 174 33.18 -6.00 21.28
N ASP A 175 34.38 -5.53 21.00
CA ASP A 175 34.59 -4.16 20.51
C ASP A 175 34.61 -4.13 18.98
N TYR A 176 33.97 -3.12 18.40
CA TYR A 176 34.12 -2.77 17.00
C TYR A 176 34.28 -1.25 16.87
N LYS A 177 35.49 -0.82 16.47
CA LYS A 177 35.83 0.60 16.27
C LYS A 177 35.51 1.48 17.49
N GLY A 178 35.76 0.95 18.69
CA GLY A 178 35.52 1.63 19.96
C GLY A 178 34.05 1.67 20.38
N VAL A 179 33.19 0.85 19.77
CA VAL A 179 31.79 0.66 20.15
C VAL A 179 31.61 -0.78 20.62
N LYS A 180 31.06 -0.98 21.81
CA LYS A 180 30.79 -2.31 22.36
C LYS A 180 29.53 -2.90 21.73
N ILE A 181 29.66 -4.07 21.14
CA ILE A 181 28.57 -4.88 20.60
C ILE A 181 28.40 -6.07 21.53
N ARG A 182 27.17 -6.27 22.02
CA ARG A 182 26.78 -7.48 22.73
C ARG A 182 26.17 -8.46 21.74
N GLU A 183 26.72 -9.66 21.66
CA GLU A 183 26.18 -10.75 20.85
C GLU A 183 25.59 -11.80 21.78
N VAL A 184 24.32 -12.14 21.55
CA VAL A 184 23.61 -13.20 22.26
C VAL A 184 23.66 -14.47 21.41
N LEU A 185 24.05 -15.57 22.05
CA LEU A 185 24.26 -16.87 21.44
C LEU A 185 23.13 -17.80 21.86
N ASP A 186 22.53 -18.49 20.89
CA ASP A 186 21.62 -19.60 21.12
C ASP A 186 22.35 -20.92 20.81
N GLN A 187 21.93 -22.02 21.45
CA GLN A 187 22.61 -23.33 21.38
C GLN A 187 22.60 -23.96 19.97
N GLN A 188 21.83 -23.40 19.03
CA GLN A 188 21.75 -23.88 17.63
C GLN A 188 21.92 -22.77 16.55
N ALA A 189 21.98 -21.47 16.90
CA ALA A 189 22.26 -20.37 15.96
C ALA A 189 22.66 -19.05 16.67
N LYS A 190 23.20 -18.06 15.93
CA LYS A 190 23.44 -16.69 16.48
C LYS A 190 22.11 -15.99 16.73
N ALA A 191 21.74 -15.67 17.98
CA ALA A 191 20.39 -15.22 18.31
C ALA A 191 20.11 -13.78 17.83
N TYR A 192 20.93 -12.83 18.27
CA TYR A 192 20.87 -11.41 17.88
C TYR A 192 22.07 -10.67 18.47
N ALA A 193 22.30 -9.44 18.01
CA ALA A 193 23.29 -8.53 18.57
C ALA A 193 22.63 -7.20 18.96
N ALA A 194 23.22 -6.48 19.91
CA ALA A 194 22.78 -5.15 20.30
C ALA A 194 23.94 -4.24 20.71
N THR A 195 23.77 -2.93 20.53
CA THR A 195 24.71 -1.91 20.99
C THR A 195 23.99 -0.61 21.38
N VAL A 196 24.59 0.16 22.28
CA VAL A 196 24.17 1.54 22.56
C VAL A 196 25.11 2.47 21.80
N LEU A 197 24.55 3.25 20.87
CA LEU A 197 25.29 4.13 20.00
C LEU A 197 25.11 5.59 20.43
N ASP A 198 26.23 6.22 20.84
CA ASP A 198 26.30 7.64 21.20
C ASP A 198 25.33 8.08 22.32
N ASN A 199 24.84 7.13 23.13
CA ASN A 199 23.77 7.34 24.10
C ASN A 199 22.48 7.93 23.48
N ARG A 200 22.35 7.86 22.15
CA ARG A 200 21.21 8.36 21.35
C ARG A 200 20.33 7.22 20.87
N PHE A 201 20.90 6.05 20.62
CA PHE A 201 20.19 4.91 20.05
C PHE A 201 20.56 3.61 20.73
N VAL A 202 19.58 2.73 20.93
CA VAL A 202 19.81 1.30 21.03
C VAL A 202 19.65 0.72 19.63
N ILE A 203 20.68 0.03 19.15
CA ILE A 203 20.67 -0.67 17.88
C ILE A 203 20.60 -2.17 18.19
N ALA A 204 19.62 -2.87 17.65
CA ALA A 204 19.52 -4.33 17.74
C ALA A 204 19.44 -4.92 16.34
N ALA A 205 20.02 -6.09 16.11
CA ALA A 205 19.96 -6.75 14.82
C ALA A 205 20.01 -8.26 14.95
N ASN A 206 19.46 -8.98 13.98
CA ASN A 206 19.61 -10.44 13.87
C ASN A 206 20.99 -10.88 13.35
N ASP A 207 21.86 -9.92 13.00
CA ASP A 207 23.23 -10.16 12.53
C ASP A 207 24.20 -9.10 13.08
N GLY A 208 25.28 -9.56 13.72
CA GLY A 208 26.34 -8.67 14.25
C GLY A 208 27.01 -7.84 13.15
N LYS A 209 27.15 -8.35 11.92
CA LYS A 209 27.71 -7.56 10.80
C LYS A 209 26.78 -6.41 10.39
N ALA A 210 25.47 -6.54 10.57
CA ALA A 210 24.53 -5.46 10.31
C ALA A 210 24.76 -4.28 11.28
N ILE A 211 25.08 -4.55 12.55
CA ILE A 211 25.46 -3.52 13.53
C ILE A 211 26.75 -2.82 13.14
N GLU A 212 27.76 -3.56 12.65
CA GLU A 212 29.01 -2.96 12.18
C GLU A 212 28.77 -1.93 11.07
N ARG A 213 27.82 -2.19 10.18
CA ARG A 213 27.45 -1.24 9.11
C ARG A 213 26.80 0.02 9.65
N VAL A 214 25.94 -0.10 10.65
CA VAL A 214 25.34 1.06 11.34
C VAL A 214 26.42 1.89 12.05
N ILE A 215 27.36 1.22 12.73
CA ILE A 215 28.51 1.89 13.36
C ILE A 215 29.37 2.59 12.32
N ASP A 216 29.63 1.96 11.17
CA ASP A 216 30.40 2.54 10.09
C ASP A 216 29.74 3.80 9.50
N THR A 217 28.41 3.77 9.32
CA THR A 217 27.63 4.93 8.90
C THR A 217 27.71 6.04 9.95
N PHE A 218 27.53 5.72 11.24
CA PHE A 218 27.71 6.69 12.32
C PHE A 218 29.13 7.30 12.36
N LYS A 219 30.15 6.53 11.99
CA LYS A 219 31.56 6.98 11.90
C LYS A 219 31.90 7.72 10.60
N GLY A 220 30.93 7.95 9.72
CA GLY A 220 31.07 8.83 8.55
C GLY A 220 30.86 8.18 7.18
N LYS A 221 30.50 6.89 7.09
CA LYS A 221 30.01 6.34 5.82
C LYS A 221 28.66 6.96 5.44
N PRO A 222 28.29 6.99 4.14
CA PRO A 222 27.01 7.54 3.71
C PRO A 222 25.81 6.90 4.40
N SER A 223 24.85 7.73 4.77
CA SER A 223 23.60 7.32 5.39
C SER A 223 22.41 7.45 4.44
N VAL A 224 21.25 6.90 4.82
CA VAL A 224 20.01 7.03 4.04
C VAL A 224 19.56 8.48 3.88
N ALA A 225 19.90 9.36 4.84
CA ALA A 225 19.68 10.80 4.71
C ALA A 225 20.38 11.42 3.48
N GLN A 226 21.42 10.75 2.97
CA GLN A 226 22.19 11.12 1.79
C GLN A 226 21.83 10.28 0.56
N ALA A 227 20.80 9.43 0.62
CA ALA A 227 20.35 8.64 -0.52
C ALA A 227 19.87 9.55 -1.67
N PRO A 228 20.15 9.21 -2.94
CA PRO A 228 19.83 10.07 -4.08
C PRO A 228 18.33 10.44 -4.16
N GLY A 229 18.04 11.73 -4.08
CA GLY A 229 16.67 12.28 -4.15
C GLY A 229 15.84 12.12 -2.88
N TYR A 230 16.36 11.49 -1.82
CA TYR A 230 15.60 11.20 -0.60
C TYR A 230 15.10 12.45 0.13
N SER A 231 16.01 13.37 0.49
CA SER A 231 15.66 14.61 1.20
C SER A 231 14.68 15.49 0.42
N GLN A 232 14.89 15.61 -0.90
CA GLN A 232 13.99 16.34 -1.80
C GLN A 232 12.61 15.67 -1.84
N ALA A 233 12.54 14.36 -1.99
CA ALA A 233 11.27 13.63 -2.03
C ALA A 233 10.46 13.83 -0.74
N LEU A 234 11.11 13.68 0.42
CA LEU A 234 10.47 13.85 1.74
C LEU A 234 9.91 15.27 1.96
N SER A 235 10.49 16.29 1.33
CA SER A 235 9.97 17.67 1.43
C SER A 235 8.56 17.85 0.84
N HIS A 236 8.10 16.90 0.02
CA HIS A 236 6.74 16.90 -0.54
C HIS A 236 5.70 16.23 0.38
N LEU A 237 6.13 15.65 1.51
CA LEU A 237 5.26 15.03 2.50
C LEU A 237 5.01 16.03 3.64
N SER A 238 3.78 16.06 4.17
CA SER A 238 3.36 17.10 5.14
C SER A 238 2.86 16.52 6.47
N ALA A 239 2.99 15.21 6.68
CA ALA A 239 2.48 14.54 7.87
C ALA A 239 3.25 14.98 9.14
N THR A 240 2.51 15.57 10.08
CA THR A 240 3.02 15.86 11.43
C THR A 240 2.70 14.67 12.33
N SER A 241 3.73 14.03 12.89
CA SER A 241 3.59 12.83 13.74
C SER A 241 2.85 11.65 13.09
N PRO A 242 3.31 11.17 11.92
CA PRO A 242 2.71 10.02 11.26
C PRO A 242 2.79 8.77 12.16
N PHE A 243 1.80 7.88 12.03
CA PHE A 243 1.84 6.56 12.65
C PHE A 243 3.00 5.72 12.12
N MET A 244 3.23 5.81 10.80
CA MET A 244 4.32 5.10 10.15
C MET A 244 4.96 5.95 9.05
N GLN A 245 6.28 5.81 8.89
CA GLN A 245 7.02 6.30 7.74
C GLN A 245 7.71 5.13 7.06
N LEU A 246 7.70 5.09 5.74
CA LEU A 246 8.31 4.05 4.94
C LEU A 246 9.18 4.69 3.87
N TYR A 247 10.39 4.19 3.71
CA TYR A 247 11.24 4.45 2.56
C TYR A 247 11.67 3.12 1.95
N VAL A 248 11.58 3.04 0.62
CA VAL A 248 12.03 1.88 -0.15
C VAL A 248 13.03 2.37 -1.19
N ASN A 249 14.26 1.85 -1.12
CA ASN A 249 15.26 2.00 -2.15
C ASN A 249 15.00 0.94 -3.22
N LEU A 250 14.29 1.30 -4.28
CA LEU A 250 13.79 0.31 -5.24
C LEU A 250 14.90 -0.46 -5.97
N PRO A 251 16.01 0.17 -6.42
CA PRO A 251 17.15 -0.57 -6.97
C PRO A 251 17.66 -1.66 -6.04
N ALA A 252 17.84 -1.37 -4.74
CA ALA A 252 18.22 -2.37 -3.76
C ALA A 252 17.12 -3.42 -3.56
N ALA A 253 15.88 -2.98 -3.33
CA ALA A 253 14.74 -3.85 -3.03
C ALA A 253 14.38 -4.84 -4.15
N THR A 254 14.83 -4.62 -5.40
CA THR A 254 14.67 -5.60 -6.48
C THR A 254 15.18 -6.99 -6.10
N ALA A 255 16.30 -7.04 -5.36
CA ALA A 255 16.94 -8.27 -4.92
C ALA A 255 16.06 -9.06 -3.92
N LEU A 256 15.15 -8.40 -3.19
CA LEU A 256 14.23 -9.04 -2.23
C LEU A 256 13.06 -9.78 -2.92
N THR A 257 12.81 -9.54 -4.21
CA THR A 257 11.61 -10.05 -4.91
C THR A 257 11.82 -11.39 -5.61
N SER A 258 13.06 -11.81 -5.86
CA SER A 258 13.39 -13.01 -6.64
C SER A 258 13.41 -14.32 -5.85
N SER A 259 13.42 -14.27 -4.51
CA SER A 259 13.73 -15.43 -3.66
C SER A 259 12.71 -15.73 -2.54
N ASN A 260 11.66 -14.92 -2.38
CA ASN A 260 10.87 -14.91 -1.13
C ASN A 260 9.40 -15.25 -1.37
N THR A 261 8.83 -16.13 -0.55
CA THR A 261 7.39 -16.46 -0.54
C THR A 261 6.56 -15.41 0.21
N SER A 262 7.16 -14.74 1.19
CA SER A 262 6.58 -13.60 1.92
C SER A 262 7.09 -12.29 1.32
N GLN A 263 6.60 -11.93 0.14
CA GLN A 263 7.03 -10.69 -0.52
C GLN A 263 6.42 -9.46 0.18
N PRO A 264 7.23 -8.49 0.65
CA PRO A 264 6.74 -7.30 1.34
C PRO A 264 5.98 -6.34 0.41
N ILE A 265 6.23 -6.41 -0.89
CA ILE A 265 5.53 -5.63 -1.92
C ILE A 265 5.05 -6.62 -2.99
N PRO A 266 3.74 -6.66 -3.32
CA PRO A 266 3.24 -7.51 -4.40
C PRO A 266 3.99 -7.25 -5.72
N PRO A 267 4.38 -8.29 -6.49
CA PRO A 267 5.17 -8.12 -7.73
C PRO A 267 4.54 -7.20 -8.75
N GLN A 268 3.21 -7.19 -8.82
CA GLN A 268 2.44 -6.34 -9.71
C GLN A 268 2.59 -4.86 -9.33
N VAL A 269 2.57 -4.56 -8.03
CA VAL A 269 2.80 -3.19 -7.53
C VAL A 269 4.26 -2.81 -7.68
N PHE A 270 5.18 -3.74 -7.40
CA PHE A 270 6.61 -3.51 -7.51
C PHE A 270 7.04 -3.21 -8.95
N SER A 271 6.50 -3.93 -9.95
CA SER A 271 6.83 -3.72 -11.36
C SER A 271 6.44 -2.32 -11.87
N LEU A 272 5.32 -1.77 -11.40
CA LEU A 272 4.91 -0.40 -11.69
C LEU A 272 5.88 0.65 -11.12
N LEU A 273 6.56 0.31 -10.04
CA LEU A 273 7.47 1.22 -9.33
C LEU A 273 8.93 1.08 -9.76
N LYS A 274 9.34 -0.02 -10.40
CA LYS A 274 10.73 -0.29 -10.84
C LYS A 274 11.45 0.87 -11.53
N PRO A 275 10.81 1.71 -12.36
CA PRO A 275 11.49 2.85 -12.98
C PRO A 275 11.96 3.93 -11.98
N ASN A 276 11.47 3.89 -10.73
CA ASN A 276 11.78 4.87 -9.70
C ASN A 276 13.05 4.48 -8.92
N GLN A 277 13.79 5.50 -8.48
CA GLN A 277 14.92 5.39 -7.55
C GLN A 277 14.47 5.08 -6.13
N GLY A 278 13.32 5.60 -5.75
CA GLY A 278 12.79 5.41 -4.41
C GLY A 278 11.31 5.72 -4.33
N LEU A 279 10.73 5.20 -3.26
CA LEU A 279 9.38 5.49 -2.79
C LEU A 279 9.49 5.89 -1.32
N ALA A 280 8.87 6.98 -0.93
CA ALA A 280 8.67 7.33 0.46
C ALA A 280 7.18 7.50 0.75
N THR A 281 6.72 7.04 1.90
CA THR A 281 5.32 7.06 2.32
C THR A 281 5.22 7.44 3.79
N THR A 282 4.23 8.25 4.15
CA THR A 282 3.81 8.46 5.53
C THR A 282 2.37 7.97 5.68
N MET A 283 2.07 7.24 6.76
CA MET A 283 0.72 6.84 7.13
C MET A 283 0.30 7.61 8.38
N SER A 284 -0.86 8.26 8.34
CA SER A 284 -1.47 8.97 9.47
C SER A 284 -2.87 8.42 9.74
N LEU A 285 -3.28 8.46 11.00
CA LEU A 285 -4.62 8.07 11.42
C LEU A 285 -5.54 9.29 11.40
N GLU A 286 -6.60 9.25 10.61
CA GLU A 286 -7.63 10.30 10.54
C GLU A 286 -8.89 9.86 11.29
N ALA A 287 -9.89 10.74 11.39
CA ALA A 287 -11.13 10.42 12.10
C ALA A 287 -11.93 9.28 11.44
N GLU A 288 -11.90 9.20 10.11
CA GLU A 288 -12.70 8.23 9.32
C GLU A 288 -11.86 7.11 8.68
N GLY A 289 -10.56 7.03 9.00
CA GLY A 289 -9.70 5.95 8.49
C GLY A 289 -8.22 6.33 8.42
N LEU A 290 -7.57 5.95 7.33
CA LEU A 290 -6.12 6.08 7.15
C LEU A 290 -5.80 7.01 5.98
N ARG A 291 -4.82 7.88 6.16
CA ARG A 291 -4.24 8.69 5.09
C ARG A 291 -2.79 8.27 4.84
N PHE A 292 -2.47 8.00 3.59
CA PHE A 292 -1.13 7.75 3.12
C PHE A 292 -0.72 8.90 2.19
N GLN A 293 0.37 9.58 2.51
CA GLN A 293 1.02 10.51 1.59
C GLN A 293 2.29 9.85 1.09
N SER A 294 2.36 9.61 -0.21
CA SER A 294 3.45 8.91 -0.86
C SER A 294 4.08 9.76 -1.95
N VAL A 295 5.38 9.56 -2.16
CA VAL A 295 6.16 10.22 -3.20
C VAL A 295 7.10 9.20 -3.82
N SER A 296 7.08 9.11 -5.15
CA SER A 296 8.04 8.30 -5.92
C SER A 296 8.81 9.19 -6.88
N TRP A 297 10.09 8.89 -7.12
CA TRP A 297 10.92 9.68 -8.02
C TRP A 297 11.80 8.83 -8.93
N LEU A 298 11.97 9.27 -10.17
CA LEU A 298 12.85 8.63 -11.16
C LEU A 298 14.34 8.77 -10.79
N ALA A 299 15.15 7.77 -11.11
CA ALA A 299 16.62 7.80 -10.95
C ALA A 299 17.30 8.90 -11.76
N GLN A 300 18.12 9.74 -11.11
CA GLN A 300 18.65 10.99 -11.66
C GLN A 300 19.36 10.84 -13.02
N ASN A 301 19.95 9.68 -13.28
CA ASN A 301 20.62 9.32 -14.53
C ASN A 301 19.65 9.03 -15.71
N ARG A 302 18.35 8.83 -15.45
CA ARG A 302 17.34 8.57 -16.47
C ARG A 302 17.06 9.84 -17.28
N LYS A 303 17.27 9.75 -18.60
CA LYS A 303 17.01 10.85 -19.56
C LYS A 303 15.51 11.16 -19.71
N THR A 304 14.65 10.15 -19.58
CA THR A 304 13.20 10.33 -19.68
C THR A 304 12.65 11.03 -18.44
N ARG A 305 11.76 11.99 -18.68
CA ARG A 305 11.04 12.76 -17.67
C ARG A 305 9.54 12.72 -18.00
N PHE A 306 8.71 12.84 -16.97
CA PHE A 306 7.28 13.05 -17.14
C PHE A 306 7.04 14.45 -17.73
N LYS A 307 6.11 14.55 -18.69
CA LYS A 307 5.51 15.84 -19.03
C LYS A 307 4.55 16.21 -17.90
N VAL A 308 4.86 17.27 -17.16
CA VAL A 308 4.00 17.72 -16.06
C VAL A 308 2.75 18.36 -16.65
N GLN A 309 1.66 17.60 -16.68
CA GLN A 309 0.34 18.07 -17.09
C GLN A 309 -0.68 17.58 -16.07
N ASN A 310 -0.91 18.39 -15.04
CA ASN A 310 -1.93 18.13 -14.04
C ASN A 310 -3.24 18.79 -14.51
N ALA A 311 -3.92 18.13 -15.45
CA ALA A 311 -5.11 18.67 -16.12
C ALA A 311 -6.36 17.82 -15.89
N ALA A 312 -6.45 17.08 -14.78
CA ALA A 312 -7.67 16.35 -14.43
C ALA A 312 -8.63 17.29 -13.68
N GLU A 313 -9.58 17.91 -14.41
CA GLU A 313 -10.42 18.96 -13.85
C GLU A 313 -11.90 18.57 -13.73
N ARG A 314 -12.51 18.01 -14.78
CA ARG A 314 -13.98 17.92 -14.88
C ARG A 314 -14.55 16.53 -15.05
N MET A 315 -13.74 15.51 -15.35
CA MET A 315 -14.28 14.16 -15.63
C MET A 315 -15.08 13.56 -14.47
N THR A 316 -14.74 13.85 -13.22
CA THR A 316 -15.48 13.37 -12.04
C THR A 316 -16.83 14.09 -11.87
N GLN A 317 -17.00 15.27 -12.46
CA GLN A 317 -18.29 15.98 -12.51
C GLN A 317 -19.24 15.40 -13.55
N LEU A 318 -18.71 14.65 -14.53
CA LEU A 318 -19.49 14.00 -15.57
C LEU A 318 -19.92 12.59 -15.18
N LEU A 319 -19.26 11.99 -14.19
CA LEU A 319 -19.64 10.67 -13.68
C LEU A 319 -20.80 10.79 -12.68
N PRO A 320 -21.77 9.87 -12.68
CA PRO A 320 -22.87 9.88 -11.71
C PRO A 320 -22.39 9.47 -10.30
N SER A 321 -23.10 9.92 -9.27
CA SER A 321 -22.81 9.57 -7.86
C SER A 321 -22.97 8.08 -7.52
N THR A 322 -23.55 7.28 -8.42
CA THR A 322 -23.66 5.81 -8.35
C THR A 322 -22.44 5.08 -8.90
N THR A 323 -21.37 5.80 -9.25
CA THR A 323 -20.09 5.20 -9.62
C THR A 323 -19.48 4.40 -8.46
N LEU A 324 -19.23 3.11 -8.70
CA LEU A 324 -18.62 2.17 -7.77
C LEU A 324 -17.08 2.16 -7.89
N LEU A 325 -16.56 2.32 -9.11
CA LEU A 325 -15.14 2.42 -9.39
C LEU A 325 -14.93 3.53 -10.40
N ALA A 326 -13.96 4.40 -10.18
CA ALA A 326 -13.54 5.41 -11.16
C ALA A 326 -12.01 5.46 -11.29
N VAL A 327 -11.52 5.57 -12.52
CA VAL A 327 -10.16 5.97 -12.85
C VAL A 327 -10.26 7.15 -13.78
N SER A 328 -9.68 8.28 -13.42
CA SER A 328 -9.67 9.49 -14.25
C SER A 328 -8.27 10.08 -14.33
N GLY A 329 -8.00 10.82 -15.41
CA GLY A 329 -6.72 11.49 -15.61
C GLY A 329 -6.78 12.63 -16.61
N GLY A 330 -5.74 13.46 -16.60
CA GLY A 330 -5.68 14.69 -17.39
C GLY A 330 -5.42 14.53 -18.89
N ASN A 331 -4.83 13.39 -19.29
CA ASN A 331 -4.48 13.14 -20.69
C ASN A 331 -4.36 11.63 -20.96
N LEU A 332 -5.35 11.02 -21.65
CA LEU A 332 -5.34 9.57 -21.91
C LEU A 332 -4.17 9.15 -22.80
N LYS A 333 -3.91 9.89 -23.89
CA LYS A 333 -2.79 9.66 -24.81
C LYS A 333 -1.44 9.65 -24.10
N GLN A 334 -1.19 10.64 -23.24
CA GLN A 334 0.04 10.69 -22.45
C GLN A 334 0.12 9.56 -21.42
N SER A 335 -1.01 9.23 -20.78
CA SER A 335 -1.08 8.14 -19.81
C SER A 335 -0.74 6.80 -20.47
N TRP A 336 -1.29 6.55 -21.66
CA TRP A 336 -0.96 5.38 -22.48
C TRP A 336 0.51 5.34 -22.90
N GLN A 337 1.08 6.47 -23.36
CA GLN A 337 2.50 6.56 -23.71
C GLN A 337 3.43 6.25 -22.53
N THR A 338 3.02 6.56 -21.30
CA THR A 338 3.79 6.25 -20.09
C THR A 338 3.65 4.78 -19.72
N PHE A 339 2.42 4.25 -19.76
CA PHE A 339 2.10 2.86 -19.44
C PHE A 339 2.69 1.85 -20.44
N SER A 340 2.78 2.22 -21.72
CA SER A 340 3.21 1.34 -22.80
C SER A 340 4.73 1.33 -23.08
N GLN A 341 5.53 2.00 -22.25
CA GLN A 341 6.98 1.96 -22.39
C GLN A 341 7.50 0.53 -22.23
N PRO A 342 8.35 0.03 -23.14
CA PRO A 342 8.88 -1.32 -23.06
C PRO A 342 9.58 -1.56 -21.71
N ALA A 343 9.23 -2.65 -21.04
CA ALA A 343 10.02 -3.15 -19.92
C ALA A 343 11.40 -3.60 -20.45
N GLU A 344 12.46 -3.41 -19.67
CA GLU A 344 13.80 -3.85 -20.06
C GLU A 344 13.84 -5.37 -20.24
N ALA A 345 14.57 -5.85 -21.27
CA ALA A 345 14.49 -7.22 -21.79
C ALA A 345 14.90 -8.36 -20.84
N ASN A 346 15.28 -8.06 -19.59
CA ASN A 346 15.71 -9.02 -18.58
C ASN A 346 14.91 -8.90 -17.27
N ASP A 347 13.68 -8.38 -17.30
CA ASP A 347 12.87 -8.23 -16.10
C ASP A 347 12.11 -9.52 -15.71
N PRO A 348 12.49 -10.24 -14.63
CA PRO A 348 11.76 -11.41 -14.14
C PRO A 348 10.32 -11.10 -13.68
N GLY A 349 9.96 -9.82 -13.46
CA GLY A 349 8.59 -9.41 -13.13
C GLY A 349 7.61 -9.35 -14.32
N ALA A 350 8.12 -9.37 -15.56
CA ALA A 350 7.32 -9.26 -16.78
C ALA A 350 6.32 -10.41 -16.96
N ALA A 351 6.58 -11.58 -16.35
CA ALA A 351 5.67 -12.72 -16.37
C ALA A 351 4.42 -12.52 -15.49
N SER A 352 4.49 -11.70 -14.43
CA SER A 352 3.39 -11.48 -13.48
C SER A 352 2.43 -10.35 -13.87
N SER A 353 2.78 -9.54 -14.87
CA SER A 353 1.96 -8.44 -15.43
C SER A 353 1.14 -8.85 -16.65
N GLN A 354 1.09 -10.15 -16.98
CA GLN A 354 0.47 -10.68 -18.20
C GLN A 354 -1.01 -10.35 -18.38
N LEU A 355 -1.76 -10.13 -17.29
CA LEU A 355 -3.19 -9.82 -17.37
C LEU A 355 -3.49 -8.34 -17.68
N PHE A 356 -2.59 -7.41 -17.35
CA PHE A 356 -2.78 -5.97 -17.51
C PHE A 356 -1.47 -5.28 -17.94
N ASN A 357 -0.99 -5.62 -19.14
CA ASN A 357 0.13 -4.91 -19.79
C ASN A 357 -0.32 -4.32 -21.14
N ALA A 358 0.46 -3.36 -21.64
CA ALA A 358 0.13 -2.65 -22.87
C ALA A 358 -0.04 -3.59 -24.08
N ASP A 359 0.77 -4.63 -24.19
CA ASP A 359 0.68 -5.57 -25.32
C ASP A 359 -0.57 -6.43 -25.29
N SER A 360 -1.04 -6.81 -24.10
CA SER A 360 -2.30 -7.55 -23.94
C SER A 360 -3.50 -6.67 -24.27
N LEU A 361 -3.46 -5.38 -23.92
CA LEU A 361 -4.48 -4.42 -24.33
C LEU A 361 -4.46 -4.16 -25.84
N ARG A 362 -3.29 -3.99 -26.45
CA ARG A 362 -3.15 -3.87 -27.92
C ARG A 362 -3.75 -5.08 -28.63
N ARG A 363 -3.37 -6.29 -28.21
CA ARG A 363 -3.91 -7.54 -28.78
C ARG A 363 -5.41 -7.67 -28.53
N GLY A 364 -5.88 -7.36 -27.33
CA GLY A 364 -7.29 -7.41 -26.98
C GLY A 364 -8.12 -6.49 -27.87
N VAL A 365 -7.73 -5.21 -27.97
CA VAL A 365 -8.37 -4.24 -28.85
C VAL A 365 -8.31 -4.72 -30.30
N ASN A 366 -7.13 -5.07 -30.83
CA ASN A 366 -7.02 -5.54 -32.22
C ASN A 366 -7.87 -6.79 -32.50
N SER A 367 -7.94 -7.74 -31.56
CA SER A 367 -8.75 -8.96 -31.73
C SER A 367 -10.26 -8.66 -31.78
N LEU A 368 -10.73 -7.68 -31.01
CA LEU A 368 -12.13 -7.29 -30.87
C LEU A 368 -12.57 -6.25 -31.90
N SER A 369 -11.71 -5.30 -32.26
CA SER A 369 -12.04 -4.19 -33.15
C SER A 369 -11.43 -4.32 -34.54
N GLY A 370 -10.36 -5.12 -34.71
CA GLY A 370 -9.52 -5.09 -35.91
C GLY A 370 -8.63 -3.84 -36.03
N LEU A 371 -8.79 -2.86 -35.11
CA LEU A 371 -8.05 -1.59 -35.14
C LEU A 371 -6.73 -1.71 -34.39
N ASP A 372 -5.75 -0.93 -34.82
CA ASP A 372 -4.52 -0.70 -34.07
C ASP A 372 -4.77 0.35 -32.97
N LEU A 373 -4.61 -0.05 -31.70
CA LEU A 373 -4.84 0.82 -30.56
C LEU A 373 -3.93 2.07 -30.60
N ASP A 374 -2.67 1.91 -30.98
CA ASP A 374 -1.67 2.99 -30.94
C ASP A 374 -1.86 3.98 -32.10
N GLN A 375 -2.29 3.49 -33.27
CA GLN A 375 -2.40 4.28 -34.50
C GLN A 375 -3.81 4.81 -34.78
N GLU A 376 -4.86 4.11 -34.35
CA GLU A 376 -6.24 4.40 -34.79
C GLU A 376 -7.18 4.83 -33.65
N MET A 377 -6.82 4.58 -32.38
CA MET A 377 -7.66 4.94 -31.23
C MET A 377 -7.00 5.97 -30.32
N ILE A 378 -5.79 5.70 -29.81
CA ILE A 378 -5.10 6.59 -28.88
C ILE A 378 -4.80 8.00 -29.43
N PRO A 379 -4.47 8.22 -30.73
CA PRO A 379 -4.01 9.52 -31.20
C PRO A 379 -4.97 10.69 -30.97
N TRP A 380 -6.28 10.45 -31.04
CA TRP A 380 -7.32 11.47 -30.84
C TRP A 380 -7.77 11.58 -29.38
N MET A 381 -7.41 10.64 -28.50
CA MET A 381 -7.74 10.67 -27.07
C MET A 381 -6.74 11.54 -26.28
N ASP A 382 -6.59 12.80 -26.68
CA ASP A 382 -5.50 13.69 -26.25
C ASP A 382 -5.83 14.62 -25.09
N GLY A 383 -7.02 14.48 -24.47
CA GLY A 383 -7.46 15.25 -23.30
C GLY A 383 -7.81 14.38 -22.09
N GLU A 384 -8.56 14.99 -21.17
CA GLU A 384 -9.06 14.33 -19.96
C GLU A 384 -9.81 13.03 -20.28
N PHE A 385 -9.81 12.09 -19.34
CA PHE A 385 -10.59 10.87 -19.48
C PHE A 385 -11.10 10.36 -18.13
N ALA A 386 -12.14 9.52 -18.19
CA ALA A 386 -12.57 8.68 -17.09
C ALA A 386 -13.01 7.30 -17.58
N LEU A 387 -12.62 6.27 -16.84
CA LEU A 387 -13.16 4.92 -16.91
C LEU A 387 -13.90 4.65 -15.60
N ALA A 388 -15.17 4.24 -15.67
CA ALA A 388 -15.98 4.01 -14.49
C ALA A 388 -16.80 2.71 -14.58
N LEU A 389 -16.98 2.08 -13.43
CA LEU A 389 -18.03 1.09 -13.19
C LEU A 389 -19.15 1.79 -12.43
N VAL A 390 -20.35 1.76 -12.98
CA VAL A 390 -21.51 2.48 -12.46
C VAL A 390 -22.62 1.50 -12.14
N SER A 391 -23.21 1.61 -10.95
CA SER A 391 -24.44 0.88 -10.64
C SER A 391 -25.58 1.39 -11.53
N GLU A 392 -26.25 0.48 -12.21
CA GLU A 392 -27.42 0.79 -13.02
C GLU A 392 -28.58 1.22 -12.10
N PRO A 393 -29.38 2.22 -12.51
CA PRO A 393 -30.63 2.53 -11.83
C PRO A 393 -31.53 1.28 -11.78
N ALA A 394 -32.20 1.04 -10.66
CA ALA A 394 -33.19 -0.03 -10.60
C ALA A 394 -34.26 0.21 -11.66
N ALA A 395 -34.53 -0.79 -12.51
CA ALA A 395 -35.56 -0.68 -13.53
C ALA A 395 -36.91 -0.33 -12.87
N PRO A 396 -37.67 0.65 -13.39
CA PRO A 396 -38.99 0.93 -12.88
C PRO A 396 -39.86 -0.33 -13.02
N PRO A 397 -40.73 -0.64 -12.03
CA PRO A 397 -41.59 -1.81 -12.10
C PRO A 397 -42.39 -1.79 -13.40
N ALA A 398 -42.35 -2.90 -14.15
CA ALA A 398 -43.10 -3.04 -15.38
C ALA A 398 -44.57 -2.69 -15.11
N LYS A 399 -45.11 -1.70 -15.83
CA LYS A 399 -46.54 -1.37 -15.74
C LYS A 399 -47.32 -2.62 -16.12
N ALA A 400 -48.16 -3.11 -15.20
CA ALA A 400 -49.04 -4.23 -15.45
C ALA A 400 -49.89 -3.94 -16.71
N PRO A 401 -50.11 -4.93 -17.60
CA PRO A 401 -50.90 -4.72 -18.80
C PRO A 401 -52.32 -4.25 -18.42
N ALA A 402 -52.70 -3.08 -18.93
CA ALA A 402 -54.01 -2.49 -18.75
C ALA A 402 -55.01 -3.14 -19.72
N ASN A 403 -55.40 -4.39 -19.45
CA ASN A 403 -56.70 -4.97 -19.79
C ASN A 403 -56.70 -6.47 -19.43
N PRO A 404 -57.44 -6.91 -18.40
CA PRO A 404 -57.88 -8.29 -18.35
C PRO A 404 -59.08 -8.46 -19.29
N GLU A 405 -58.90 -9.27 -20.33
CA GLU A 405 -59.99 -9.79 -21.16
C GLU A 405 -60.98 -10.57 -20.27
N PRO A 406 -62.31 -10.41 -20.41
CA PRO A 406 -63.26 -11.03 -19.49
C PRO A 406 -63.34 -12.54 -19.75
N ALA A 407 -62.86 -13.34 -18.80
CA ALA A 407 -62.98 -14.79 -18.81
C ALA A 407 -64.42 -15.22 -18.48
N ASN A 408 -64.93 -16.18 -19.27
CA ASN A 408 -66.20 -16.86 -19.07
C ASN A 408 -66.32 -17.50 -17.67
N LEU A 409 -67.54 -17.46 -17.14
CA LEU A 409 -67.96 -18.05 -15.87
C LEU A 409 -68.11 -19.58 -15.98
N GLU A 410 -67.37 -20.33 -15.17
CA GLU A 410 -67.78 -21.65 -14.68
C GLU A 410 -67.48 -21.76 -13.17
N PRO A 411 -68.34 -22.42 -12.36
CA PRO A 411 -68.30 -22.26 -10.90
C PRO A 411 -67.51 -23.36 -10.16
N ALA A 412 -66.86 -22.89 -9.10
CA ALA A 412 -66.61 -23.53 -7.80
C ALA A 412 -65.92 -24.91 -7.74
N GLY A 413 -64.65 -24.88 -7.30
CA GLY A 413 -63.99 -26.04 -6.71
C GLY A 413 -62.59 -25.72 -6.20
N SER A 414 -62.44 -25.71 -4.87
CA SER A 414 -61.18 -25.75 -4.08
C SER A 414 -60.25 -24.52 -4.11
N GLU A 415 -60.12 -23.89 -2.94
CA GLU A 415 -58.97 -23.06 -2.59
C GLU A 415 -57.65 -23.84 -2.76
N PRO A 416 -56.59 -23.16 -3.19
CA PRO A 416 -55.34 -23.26 -2.47
C PRO A 416 -54.87 -21.87 -2.02
N THR A 417 -54.55 -21.79 -0.74
CA THR A 417 -53.71 -20.79 -0.08
C THR A 417 -52.71 -20.14 -1.04
N ALA A 418 -52.92 -18.85 -1.31
CA ALA A 418 -51.94 -18.00 -1.97
C ALA A 418 -50.67 -17.94 -1.11
N ALA A 419 -49.60 -18.59 -1.57
CA ALA A 419 -48.27 -18.29 -1.12
C ALA A 419 -47.97 -16.81 -1.46
N PRO A 420 -47.34 -16.03 -0.56
CA PRO A 420 -46.91 -14.69 -0.92
C PRO A 420 -45.89 -14.82 -2.07
N SER A 421 -46.16 -14.17 -3.20
CA SER A 421 -45.17 -13.96 -4.26
C SER A 421 -43.89 -13.42 -3.62
N PRO A 422 -42.71 -14.02 -3.84
CA PRO A 422 -41.47 -13.41 -3.41
C PRO A 422 -41.38 -12.07 -4.14
N ALA A 423 -41.23 -10.98 -3.38
CA ALA A 423 -40.86 -9.68 -3.90
C ALA A 423 -39.65 -9.89 -4.84
N SER A 424 -39.75 -9.38 -6.07
CA SER A 424 -38.67 -9.47 -7.05
C SER A 424 -37.38 -8.95 -6.43
N GLU A 425 -36.43 -9.83 -6.17
CA GLU A 425 -35.08 -9.47 -5.72
C GLU A 425 -34.49 -8.49 -6.74
N THR A 426 -34.31 -7.23 -6.35
CA THR A 426 -33.73 -6.20 -7.22
C THR A 426 -32.23 -6.45 -7.33
N VAL A 427 -31.82 -7.32 -8.24
CA VAL A 427 -30.41 -7.51 -8.61
C VAL A 427 -29.87 -6.17 -9.10
N THR A 428 -28.86 -5.64 -8.41
CA THR A 428 -28.21 -4.40 -8.84
C THR A 428 -27.21 -4.75 -9.93
N ARG A 429 -27.50 -4.32 -11.16
CA ARG A 429 -26.58 -4.47 -12.29
C ARG A 429 -25.56 -3.35 -12.28
N ALA A 430 -24.39 -3.61 -12.82
CA ALA A 430 -23.35 -2.60 -13.02
C ALA A 430 -22.93 -2.61 -14.48
N GLY A 431 -22.64 -1.44 -15.02
CA GLY A 431 -22.11 -1.30 -16.36
C GLY A 431 -20.89 -0.40 -16.42
N LEU A 432 -20.21 -0.44 -17.56
CA LEU A 432 -18.96 0.28 -17.78
C LEU A 432 -19.22 1.58 -18.53
N MET A 433 -18.39 2.57 -18.24
CA MET A 433 -18.46 3.89 -18.86
C MET A 433 -17.06 4.38 -19.15
N LEU A 434 -16.82 4.81 -20.39
CA LEU A 434 -15.61 5.48 -20.83
C LEU A 434 -15.99 6.89 -21.29
N LEU A 435 -15.34 7.89 -20.73
CA LEU A 435 -15.37 9.28 -21.16
C LEU A 435 -13.97 9.67 -21.64
N THR A 436 -13.87 10.34 -22.77
CA THR A 436 -12.59 10.83 -23.29
C THR A 436 -12.77 12.16 -24.01
N GLN A 437 -11.99 13.15 -23.61
CA GLN A 437 -11.95 14.46 -24.25
C GLN A 437 -10.97 14.42 -25.42
N THR A 438 -11.33 15.12 -26.50
CA THR A 438 -10.51 15.22 -27.70
C THR A 438 -10.46 16.63 -28.25
N THR A 439 -9.31 17.01 -28.82
CA THR A 439 -9.18 18.18 -29.69
C THR A 439 -9.47 17.87 -31.16
N ASP A 440 -9.46 16.59 -31.56
CA ASP A 440 -9.72 16.09 -32.92
C ASP A 440 -10.98 15.22 -32.97
N ARG A 441 -12.13 15.90 -32.82
CA ARG A 441 -13.45 15.26 -32.91
C ARG A 441 -13.67 14.52 -34.23
N LYS A 442 -13.11 15.01 -35.33
CA LYS A 442 -13.28 14.39 -36.65
C LYS A 442 -12.60 13.03 -36.71
N ALA A 443 -11.39 12.89 -36.16
CA ALA A 443 -10.72 11.60 -36.05
C ALA A 443 -11.52 10.62 -35.18
N ALA A 444 -12.04 11.08 -34.03
CA ALA A 444 -12.88 10.25 -33.16
C ALA A 444 -14.16 9.75 -33.88
N GLU A 445 -14.84 10.63 -34.62
CA GLU A 445 -16.02 10.25 -35.43
C GLU A 445 -15.70 9.25 -36.54
N GLN A 446 -14.49 9.31 -37.12
CA GLN A 446 -14.02 8.31 -38.08
C GLN A 446 -13.80 6.95 -37.40
N THR A 447 -13.17 6.92 -36.23
CA THR A 447 -13.00 5.70 -35.43
C THR A 447 -14.36 5.10 -35.06
N PHE A 448 -15.33 5.91 -34.63
CA PHE A 448 -16.69 5.43 -34.31
C PHE A 448 -17.39 4.82 -35.53
N LYS A 449 -17.29 5.44 -36.71
CA LYS A 449 -17.85 4.87 -37.95
C LYS A 449 -17.24 3.51 -38.31
N GLN A 450 -15.92 3.35 -38.13
CA GLN A 450 -15.27 2.06 -38.35
C GLN A 450 -15.77 1.01 -37.36
N LEU A 451 -15.95 1.38 -36.08
CA LEU A 451 -16.51 0.49 -35.06
C LEU A 451 -17.97 0.13 -35.35
N ASP A 452 -18.80 1.09 -35.77
CA ASP A 452 -20.20 0.87 -36.17
C ASP A 452 -20.31 -0.18 -37.28
N GLU A 453 -19.53 -0.02 -38.35
CA GLU A 453 -19.50 -0.98 -39.46
C GLU A 453 -18.96 -2.35 -39.01
N LEU A 454 -17.93 -2.37 -38.16
CA LEU A 454 -17.38 -3.62 -37.64
C LEU A 454 -18.41 -4.38 -36.80
N VAL A 455 -19.06 -3.75 -35.83
CA VAL A 455 -20.00 -4.46 -34.95
C VAL A 455 -21.23 -4.96 -35.69
N LYS A 456 -21.65 -4.21 -36.72
CA LYS A 456 -22.72 -4.62 -37.64
C LYS A 456 -22.32 -5.81 -38.51
N THR A 457 -21.13 -5.79 -39.11
CA THR A 457 -20.72 -6.79 -40.12
C THR A 457 -20.08 -8.04 -39.52
N ARG A 458 -19.24 -7.89 -38.49
CA ARG A 458 -18.48 -8.99 -37.88
C ARG A 458 -19.23 -9.67 -36.74
N TYR A 459 -19.98 -8.92 -35.96
CA TYR A 459 -20.67 -9.42 -34.77
C TYR A 459 -22.20 -9.46 -34.92
N SER A 460 -22.74 -8.98 -36.05
CA SER A 460 -24.18 -8.93 -36.35
C SER A 460 -25.00 -8.13 -35.33
N PHE A 461 -24.42 -7.11 -34.69
CA PHE A 461 -25.14 -6.23 -33.79
C PHE A 461 -26.09 -5.33 -34.60
N GLN A 462 -27.24 -5.01 -34.02
CA GLN A 462 -28.09 -3.97 -34.56
C GLN A 462 -27.50 -2.61 -34.18
N VAL A 463 -27.10 -1.85 -35.20
CA VAL A 463 -26.60 -0.48 -35.04
C VAL A 463 -27.70 0.48 -35.44
N SER A 464 -28.11 1.34 -34.51
CA SER A 464 -29.20 2.30 -34.72
C SER A 464 -28.87 3.66 -34.12
N GLU A 465 -29.24 4.72 -34.82
CA GLU A 465 -29.29 6.06 -34.24
C GLU A 465 -30.41 6.11 -33.19
N THR A 466 -30.10 6.67 -32.04
CA THR A 466 -31.03 6.85 -30.93
C THR A 466 -30.91 8.27 -30.37
N GLN A 467 -31.86 8.64 -29.53
CA GLN A 467 -31.85 9.90 -28.80
C GLN A 467 -31.88 9.58 -27.31
N VAL A 468 -30.91 10.11 -26.56
CA VAL A 468 -30.86 10.02 -25.11
C VAL A 468 -31.08 11.42 -24.56
N ASP A 469 -32.23 11.63 -23.94
CA ASP A 469 -32.71 12.95 -23.49
C ASP A 469 -32.60 14.05 -24.57
N GLY A 470 -32.98 13.70 -25.81
CA GLY A 470 -32.95 14.62 -26.95
C GLY A 470 -31.55 14.92 -27.52
N LYS A 471 -30.50 14.27 -27.04
CA LYS A 471 -29.16 14.30 -27.66
C LYS A 471 -28.91 13.05 -28.52
N PRO A 472 -28.33 13.21 -29.72
CA PRO A 472 -28.08 12.08 -30.62
C PRO A 472 -27.01 11.15 -30.06
N ALA A 473 -27.26 9.85 -30.17
CA ALA A 473 -26.33 8.79 -29.82
C ALA A 473 -26.51 7.61 -30.77
N THR A 474 -25.58 6.66 -30.74
CA THR A 474 -25.67 5.41 -31.50
C THR A 474 -25.69 4.24 -30.53
N SER A 475 -26.64 3.32 -30.74
CA SER A 475 -26.81 2.12 -29.93
C SER A 475 -26.44 0.87 -30.71
N TRP A 476 -25.66 -0.01 -30.08
CA TRP A 476 -25.30 -1.33 -30.56
C TRP A 476 -25.98 -2.38 -29.67
N VAL A 477 -26.97 -3.07 -30.24
CA VAL A 477 -27.74 -4.10 -29.53
C VAL A 477 -27.38 -5.47 -30.07
N SER A 478 -26.88 -6.35 -29.19
CA SER A 478 -26.60 -7.74 -29.56
C SER A 478 -27.92 -8.50 -29.77
N PRO A 479 -28.11 -9.23 -30.88
CA PRO A 479 -29.28 -10.09 -31.04
C PRO A 479 -29.19 -11.40 -30.23
N PHE A 480 -28.01 -11.72 -29.67
CA PHE A 480 -27.73 -13.00 -29.01
C PHE A 480 -27.60 -12.88 -27.48
N THR A 481 -27.40 -11.68 -26.96
CA THR A 481 -27.15 -11.42 -25.53
C THR A 481 -27.88 -10.16 -25.09
N ALA A 482 -28.03 -9.95 -23.79
CA ALA A 482 -28.58 -8.69 -23.24
C ALA A 482 -27.57 -7.51 -23.30
N LEU A 483 -26.49 -7.64 -24.07
CA LEU A 483 -25.46 -6.61 -24.19
C LEU A 483 -25.97 -5.43 -25.03
N ASN A 484 -25.94 -4.25 -24.42
CA ASN A 484 -26.20 -2.97 -25.06
C ASN A 484 -24.97 -2.07 -24.87
N ILE A 485 -24.49 -1.49 -25.97
CA ILE A 485 -23.41 -0.51 -25.97
C ILE A 485 -23.95 0.77 -26.60
N THR A 486 -23.77 1.92 -25.95
CA THR A 486 -24.17 3.21 -26.50
C THR A 486 -22.96 4.12 -26.56
N HIS A 487 -22.75 4.81 -27.67
CA HIS A 487 -21.71 5.83 -27.80
C HIS A 487 -22.28 7.14 -28.35
N GLY A 488 -21.59 8.23 -28.08
CA GLY A 488 -22.02 9.56 -28.48
C GLY A 488 -21.16 10.66 -27.89
N TRP A 489 -21.74 11.85 -27.77
CA TRP A 489 -21.03 13.07 -27.37
C TRP A 489 -21.70 13.79 -26.20
N LEU A 490 -20.89 14.23 -25.25
CA LEU A 490 -21.22 15.24 -24.24
C LEU A 490 -20.66 16.61 -24.68
N ASP A 491 -21.01 17.65 -23.95
CA ASP A 491 -20.56 19.01 -24.24
C ASP A 491 -19.04 19.17 -24.01
N GLY A 492 -18.40 20.04 -24.81
CA GLY A 492 -16.95 20.27 -24.74
C GLY A 492 -16.10 19.14 -25.30
N ASN A 493 -16.54 18.51 -26.39
CA ASN A 493 -15.83 17.46 -27.13
C ASN A 493 -15.41 16.26 -26.27
N VAL A 494 -16.33 15.79 -25.42
CA VAL A 494 -16.15 14.54 -24.67
C VAL A 494 -16.95 13.45 -25.35
N ALA A 495 -16.26 12.47 -25.91
CA ALA A 495 -16.89 11.25 -26.40
C ALA A 495 -17.20 10.34 -25.22
N PHE A 496 -18.33 9.64 -25.27
CA PHE A 496 -18.68 8.61 -24.30
C PHE A 496 -18.91 7.26 -24.97
N ILE A 497 -18.61 6.18 -24.26
CA ILE A 497 -19.04 4.81 -24.57
C ILE A 497 -19.55 4.20 -23.26
N THR A 498 -20.78 3.69 -23.25
CA THR A 498 -21.36 2.97 -22.11
C THR A 498 -21.67 1.53 -22.51
N VAL A 499 -21.38 0.58 -21.62
CA VAL A 499 -21.69 -0.85 -21.79
C VAL A 499 -22.58 -1.27 -20.62
N GLY A 500 -23.83 -1.58 -20.89
CA GLY A 500 -24.84 -1.86 -19.86
C GLY A 500 -26.22 -1.39 -20.28
N THR A 501 -27.24 -1.68 -19.47
CA THR A 501 -28.60 -1.25 -19.78
C THR A 501 -28.84 0.17 -19.31
N ASP A 502 -29.28 1.05 -20.24
CA ASP A 502 -29.71 2.43 -19.98
C ASP A 502 -28.68 3.32 -19.25
N LEU A 503 -27.39 3.03 -19.36
CA LEU A 503 -26.36 3.86 -18.72
C LEU A 503 -26.22 5.26 -19.33
N ALA A 504 -26.48 5.41 -20.63
CA ALA A 504 -26.37 6.70 -21.29
C ALA A 504 -27.33 7.75 -20.70
N SER A 505 -28.50 7.36 -20.20
CA SER A 505 -29.45 8.27 -19.53
C SER A 505 -28.96 8.78 -18.18
N THR A 506 -27.94 8.13 -17.59
CA THR A 506 -27.26 8.63 -16.39
C THR A 506 -26.20 9.70 -16.69
N LEU A 507 -25.83 9.86 -17.96
CA LEU A 507 -24.87 10.86 -18.46
C LEU A 507 -25.54 12.03 -19.18
N LEU A 508 -26.68 11.77 -19.81
CA LEU A 508 -27.40 12.68 -20.67
C LEU A 508 -28.83 12.88 -20.14
N PRO A 509 -29.16 14.08 -19.62
CA PRO A 509 -28.31 15.26 -19.49
C PRO A 509 -27.26 15.07 -18.38
N ALA A 510 -26.34 16.03 -18.21
CA ALA A 510 -25.29 15.94 -17.19
C ALA A 510 -25.87 15.55 -15.81
N PRO A 511 -25.22 14.63 -15.07
CA PRO A 511 -25.83 14.00 -13.90
C PRO A 511 -26.17 15.04 -12.82
N ALA A 512 -27.42 15.04 -12.37
CA ALA A 512 -27.89 15.94 -11.31
C ALA A 512 -27.16 15.74 -9.97
N LYS A 513 -26.61 14.55 -9.75
CA LYS A 513 -25.73 14.21 -8.63
C LYS A 513 -24.44 13.60 -9.18
N PRO A 514 -23.40 14.41 -9.44
CA PRO A 514 -22.11 13.93 -9.93
C PRO A 514 -21.34 13.14 -8.85
N LEU A 515 -20.27 12.45 -9.26
CA LEU A 515 -19.36 11.76 -8.35
C LEU A 515 -18.72 12.73 -7.35
N ASP A 516 -18.48 13.99 -7.73
CA ASP A 516 -18.02 15.06 -6.84
C ASP A 516 -18.96 15.29 -5.63
N ASP A 517 -20.24 14.92 -5.72
CA ASP A 517 -21.18 15.02 -4.59
C ASP A 517 -21.18 13.76 -3.71
N ASN A 518 -20.65 12.63 -4.20
CA ASN A 518 -20.57 11.38 -3.45
C ASN A 518 -19.72 11.60 -2.17
N ILE A 519 -20.29 11.23 -1.03
CA ILE A 519 -19.67 11.52 0.28
C ILE A 519 -18.32 10.82 0.45
N PHE A 520 -18.18 9.57 -0.03
CA PHE A 520 -16.93 8.83 0.06
C PHE A 520 -15.90 9.37 -0.91
N PHE A 521 -16.32 9.79 -2.11
CA PHE A 521 -15.41 10.44 -3.04
C PHE A 521 -14.85 11.74 -2.45
N ARG A 522 -15.70 12.62 -1.90
CA ARG A 522 -15.24 13.87 -1.26
C ARG A 522 -14.30 13.65 -0.07
N GLN A 523 -14.55 12.62 0.73
CA GLN A 523 -13.70 12.30 1.87
C GLN A 523 -12.36 11.68 1.44
N THR A 524 -12.33 10.94 0.33
CA THR A 524 -11.11 10.27 -0.15
C THR A 524 -10.29 11.08 -1.14
N ALA A 525 -10.91 11.95 -1.93
CA ALA A 525 -10.21 12.86 -2.84
C ALA A 525 -9.39 13.89 -2.05
N SER A 526 -8.15 14.13 -2.47
CA SER A 526 -7.26 15.08 -1.79
C SER A 526 -7.49 16.50 -2.31
N ALA A 527 -7.81 17.42 -1.40
CA ALA A 527 -7.81 18.85 -1.70
C ALA A 527 -6.39 19.44 -1.74
N ASP A 528 -5.42 18.77 -1.10
CA ASP A 528 -4.03 19.24 -0.95
C ASP A 528 -3.20 19.03 -2.21
N LEU A 529 -3.72 18.26 -3.18
CA LEU A 529 -3.12 18.02 -4.48
C LEU A 529 -3.97 18.73 -5.54
N LYS A 530 -3.75 20.03 -5.72
CA LYS A 530 -4.33 20.81 -6.83
C LYS A 530 -3.27 21.74 -7.44
N PRO A 531 -3.12 21.78 -8.77
CA PRO A 531 -3.77 20.91 -9.76
C PRO A 531 -3.30 19.46 -9.63
N ASN A 532 -4.11 18.48 -10.09
CA ASN A 532 -3.78 17.05 -10.03
C ASN A 532 -3.80 16.37 -11.41
N ASN A 533 -3.23 15.18 -11.46
CA ASN A 533 -3.07 14.37 -12.66
C ASN A 533 -4.18 13.31 -12.83
N GLY A 534 -5.02 13.11 -11.81
CA GLY A 534 -6.09 12.12 -11.85
C GLY A 534 -6.50 11.57 -10.50
N HIS A 535 -7.63 10.87 -10.53
CA HIS A 535 -8.25 10.22 -9.37
C HIS A 535 -8.48 8.73 -9.62
N PHE A 536 -8.22 7.92 -8.60
CA PHE A 536 -8.78 6.58 -8.46
C PHE A 536 -9.81 6.61 -7.33
N PHE A 537 -10.95 5.96 -7.52
CA PHE A 537 -11.99 5.80 -6.50
C PHE A 537 -12.56 4.39 -6.56
N LEU A 538 -12.83 3.81 -5.38
CA LEU A 538 -13.46 2.51 -5.22
C LEU A 538 -14.38 2.52 -4.01
N GLU A 539 -15.68 2.32 -4.21
CA GLU A 539 -16.69 2.14 -3.17
C GLU A 539 -16.86 0.66 -2.84
N LEU A 540 -16.05 0.17 -1.90
CA LEU A 540 -16.05 -1.24 -1.50
C LEU A 540 -17.35 -1.67 -0.82
N ASP A 541 -17.98 -0.80 -0.02
CA ASP A 541 -19.23 -1.11 0.70
C ASP A 541 -20.34 -1.64 -0.23
N ARG A 542 -20.44 -1.07 -1.45
CA ARG A 542 -21.39 -1.53 -2.46
C ARG A 542 -20.82 -2.64 -3.34
N LEU A 543 -19.54 -2.57 -3.70
CA LEU A 543 -18.92 -3.54 -4.61
C LEU A 543 -18.89 -4.97 -4.04
N ILE A 544 -18.72 -5.11 -2.73
CA ILE A 544 -18.68 -6.43 -2.06
C ILE A 544 -20.07 -6.94 -1.66
N ASN A 545 -21.13 -6.17 -1.94
CA ASN A 545 -22.49 -6.62 -1.67
C ASN A 545 -22.83 -7.79 -2.60
N PRO A 546 -23.25 -8.96 -2.07
CA PRO A 546 -23.62 -10.12 -2.89
C PRO A 546 -24.72 -9.84 -3.93
N ASP A 547 -25.52 -8.79 -3.74
CA ASP A 547 -26.58 -8.37 -4.68
C ASP A 547 -26.02 -7.67 -5.93
N VAL A 548 -24.74 -7.30 -5.94
CA VAL A 548 -24.04 -6.73 -7.10
C VAL A 548 -23.33 -7.86 -7.85
N GLN A 549 -23.93 -8.29 -8.95
CA GLN A 549 -23.34 -9.35 -9.79
C GLN A 549 -22.18 -8.77 -10.62
N LEU A 550 -20.95 -9.05 -10.17
CA LEU A 550 -19.74 -8.73 -10.92
C LEU A 550 -19.05 -10.02 -11.37
N PRO A 551 -18.51 -10.08 -12.61
CA PRO A 551 -17.70 -11.21 -13.07
C PRO A 551 -16.27 -11.14 -12.50
N LEU A 552 -16.15 -10.98 -11.18
CA LEU A 552 -14.86 -10.93 -10.48
C LEU A 552 -14.53 -12.29 -9.83
N PRO A 553 -13.27 -12.73 -9.86
CA PRO A 553 -12.86 -13.94 -9.16
C PRO A 553 -13.07 -13.80 -7.65
N GLN A 554 -13.51 -14.88 -7.00
CA GLN A 554 -13.68 -14.89 -5.55
C GLN A 554 -12.32 -14.74 -4.86
N LEU A 555 -12.24 -13.79 -3.92
CA LEU A 555 -11.03 -13.58 -3.11
C LEU A 555 -10.96 -14.61 -1.95
N PRO A 556 -9.76 -14.97 -1.48
CA PRO A 556 -9.61 -15.78 -0.27
C PRO A 556 -10.31 -15.17 0.95
N THR A 557 -10.82 -15.99 1.87
CA THR A 557 -11.63 -15.56 3.03
C THR A 557 -10.90 -14.56 3.94
N GLU A 558 -9.60 -14.72 4.16
CA GLU A 558 -8.81 -13.77 4.95
C GLU A 558 -8.80 -12.37 4.31
N THR A 559 -8.64 -12.31 2.99
CA THR A 559 -8.69 -11.07 2.22
C THR A 559 -10.07 -10.44 2.29
N GLN A 560 -11.15 -11.24 2.23
CA GLN A 560 -12.52 -10.74 2.38
C GLN A 560 -12.75 -10.10 3.76
N THR A 561 -12.21 -10.70 4.82
CA THR A 561 -12.33 -10.18 6.20
C THR A 561 -11.71 -8.79 6.33
N LEU A 562 -10.52 -8.58 5.76
CA LEU A 562 -9.85 -7.29 5.78
C LEU A 562 -10.50 -6.27 4.83
N LEU A 563 -10.97 -6.70 3.66
CA LEU A 563 -11.66 -5.81 2.72
C LEU A 563 -13.01 -5.34 3.28
N GLY A 564 -13.73 -6.18 4.04
CA GLY A 564 -14.98 -5.80 4.69
C GLY A 564 -14.83 -4.65 5.71
N ALA A 565 -13.61 -4.40 6.21
CA ALA A 565 -13.30 -3.26 7.07
C ALA A 565 -13.22 -1.93 6.31
N ILE A 566 -13.01 -1.96 4.99
CA ILE A 566 -12.79 -0.78 4.15
C ILE A 566 -14.11 -0.41 3.46
N ARG A 567 -14.51 0.85 3.60
CA ARG A 567 -15.72 1.39 2.99
C ARG A 567 -15.45 1.92 1.60
N ALA A 568 -14.37 2.69 1.45
CA ALA A 568 -13.94 3.24 0.19
C ALA A 568 -12.42 3.50 0.17
N ILE A 569 -11.86 3.49 -1.03
CA ILE A 569 -10.48 3.85 -1.31
C ILE A 569 -10.51 4.99 -2.32
N GLY A 570 -9.74 6.04 -2.06
CA GLY A 570 -9.45 7.04 -3.09
C GLY A 570 -7.97 7.36 -3.15
N VAL A 571 -7.49 7.62 -4.36
CA VAL A 571 -6.13 8.08 -4.62
C VAL A 571 -6.22 9.33 -5.46
N THR A 572 -5.52 10.38 -5.07
CA THR A 572 -5.28 11.54 -5.91
C THR A 572 -3.80 11.60 -6.22
N SER A 573 -3.45 11.75 -7.50
CA SER A 573 -2.04 11.79 -7.93
C SER A 573 -1.69 13.14 -8.55
N ALA A 574 -0.45 13.59 -8.40
CA ALA A 574 0.03 14.81 -9.05
C ALA A 574 1.50 14.70 -9.42
N LEU A 575 1.84 15.11 -10.65
CA LEU A 575 3.22 15.26 -11.10
C LEU A 575 3.78 16.57 -10.53
N GLN A 576 4.99 16.54 -9.95
CA GLN A 576 5.57 17.70 -9.26
C GLN A 576 6.58 18.46 -10.14
N ASP A 577 7.62 17.77 -10.62
CA ASP A 577 8.81 18.39 -11.25
C ASP A 577 9.34 17.62 -12.48
N GLY A 578 8.47 16.78 -13.07
CA GLY A 578 8.78 15.92 -14.21
C GLY A 578 9.59 14.67 -13.84
N ARG A 579 9.93 14.48 -12.56
CA ARG A 579 10.63 13.29 -12.08
C ARG A 579 9.98 12.69 -10.85
N THR A 580 9.19 13.49 -10.15
CA THR A 580 8.53 13.15 -8.90
C THR A 580 7.02 13.09 -9.10
N THR A 581 6.41 12.03 -8.60
CA THR A 581 4.96 11.86 -8.52
C THR A 581 4.57 11.76 -7.06
N ARG A 582 3.61 12.59 -6.63
CA ARG A 582 2.99 12.51 -5.31
C ARG A 582 1.65 11.83 -5.42
N TYR A 583 1.33 11.00 -4.43
CA TYR A 583 0.07 10.31 -4.26
C TYR A 583 -0.47 10.61 -2.87
N ASP A 584 -1.72 11.01 -2.79
CA ASP A 584 -2.47 11.03 -1.54
C ASP A 584 -3.53 9.94 -1.62
N THR A 585 -3.35 8.88 -0.85
CA THR A 585 -4.28 7.75 -0.76
C THR A 585 -5.03 7.84 0.56
N ARG A 586 -6.35 7.72 0.52
CA ARG A 586 -7.20 7.65 1.72
C ARG A 586 -8.02 6.38 1.70
N LEU A 587 -8.00 5.67 2.82
CA LEU A 587 -8.83 4.50 3.08
C LEU A 587 -9.86 4.91 4.12
N LEU A 588 -11.13 4.92 3.75
CA LEU A 588 -12.22 5.07 4.72
C LEU A 588 -12.47 3.71 5.35
N LEU A 589 -12.42 3.65 6.67
CA LEU A 589 -12.58 2.42 7.42
C LEU A 589 -13.89 2.45 8.21
N ARG A 590 -14.47 1.27 8.43
CA ARG A 590 -15.51 1.10 9.43
C ARG A 590 -14.94 1.42 10.81
N LYS A 591 -15.81 1.83 11.74
CA LYS A 591 -15.45 1.99 13.15
C LYS A 591 -16.07 0.82 13.91
N GLY A 592 -15.24 0.06 14.58
CA GLY A 592 -15.64 -1.05 15.41
C GLY A 592 -15.74 -0.65 16.88
N ASP A 593 -15.76 -1.66 17.75
CA ASP A 593 -15.81 -1.47 19.18
C ASP A 593 -14.50 -0.90 19.74
N ALA A 594 -14.56 -0.44 20.98
CA ALA A 594 -13.35 -0.08 21.72
C ALA A 594 -12.40 -1.29 21.82
N PRO A 595 -11.09 -1.10 21.56
CA PRO A 595 -10.14 -2.20 21.56
C PRO A 595 -10.03 -2.84 22.93
N LYS A 596 -10.14 -4.17 22.97
CA LYS A 596 -9.93 -4.99 24.18
C LYS A 596 -8.43 -5.13 24.48
N PRO A 597 -8.00 -5.65 25.64
CA PRO A 597 -6.62 -6.07 25.83
C PRO A 597 -6.20 -7.07 24.75
N LEU A 598 -4.95 -7.02 24.28
CA LEU A 598 -4.42 -8.03 23.36
C LEU A 598 -4.51 -9.42 24.01
N PRO A 599 -4.72 -10.49 23.21
CA PRO A 599 -4.67 -11.87 23.70
C PRO A 599 -3.48 -12.12 24.63
N ALA A 600 -3.68 -12.97 25.64
CA ALA A 600 -2.60 -13.35 26.55
C ALA A 600 -1.48 -14.07 25.79
N PRO A 601 -0.21 -13.96 26.23
CA PRO A 601 0.90 -14.61 25.55
C PRO A 601 0.70 -16.11 25.47
N GLN A 602 0.86 -16.69 24.28
CA GLN A 602 0.90 -18.14 24.11
C GLN A 602 2.34 -18.59 24.30
N ILE A 603 2.74 -18.86 25.55
CA ILE A 603 4.03 -19.49 25.83
C ILE A 603 3.89 -20.94 25.38
N GLU A 604 4.46 -21.31 24.22
CA GLU A 604 4.67 -22.72 23.91
C GLU A 604 5.57 -23.30 25.01
N ALA A 605 4.98 -24.15 25.85
CA ALA A 605 5.74 -24.90 26.83
C ALA A 605 6.74 -25.76 26.06
N THR A 606 8.03 -25.45 26.22
CA THR A 606 9.09 -26.37 25.82
C THR A 606 8.80 -27.70 26.52
N PRO A 607 8.66 -28.83 25.82
CA PRO A 607 8.53 -30.11 26.51
C PRO A 607 9.77 -30.27 27.38
N ALA A 608 9.56 -30.46 28.69
CA ALA A 608 10.66 -30.71 29.62
C ALA A 608 11.43 -31.97 29.17
N PRO A 609 12.77 -31.99 29.30
CA PRO A 609 13.60 -33.09 28.85
C PRO A 609 13.27 -34.43 29.51
#